data_AF-A0A1I0PK93-F1
#
_entry.id   AF-A0A1I0PK93-F1
#
_cell.length_a   1.000
_cell.length_b   1.000
_cell.length_c   1.000
_cell.angle_alpha   90.00
_cell.angle_beta   90.00
_cell.angle_gamma   90.00
#
_symmetry.space_group_name_H-M   'P 1'
#
loop_
_entity.id
_entity.type
_entity.pdbx_description
1 polymer ?
#
loop_
_entity_poly.entity_id
_entity_poly.type
_entity_poly.pdbx_seq_one_letter_code
_entity_poly.pdbx_strand_id
1 'polypeptide(L)'
;MSHITLAANERAFNKLVDRARDYFHPSTSGSGSFGPFSVSYNAGVKLGSGSIDLQSDNSVRIDEMDIIYDPLNVTFGIDIPTITIGGFCIIPSFWGCILRAPKITLFDANPDISVPINFDGIFQSEISGAFRIIPKFYNNPAKGTLTDHDAHDLNVANEWQFYLDPIWLDIDIIDIADTAGNLIQSITDGIIDSLLGWAPGWARAIVKAILSPVIALIRAALDIGDDIQEWLSNLFGVSLGLFDFVVTAVADYFASKYPIFQFETPFKILDGNGSLIPILIPIGDVGVNVTDTEMVITSNIA
;
A
#
# COMPACT_ATOMS: atom_id res chain seq x y z
N MET A 1 -10.50 6.20 42.57
CA MET A 1 -10.56 7.60 42.11
C MET A 1 -9.26 7.86 41.39
N SER A 2 -9.29 8.46 40.20
CA SER A 2 -8.07 8.90 39.52
C SER A 2 -7.45 10.08 40.28
N HIS A 3 -6.11 10.15 40.29
CA HIS A 3 -5.38 11.29 40.84
C HIS A 3 -5.22 12.41 39.79
N ILE A 4 -5.17 12.04 38.52
CA ILE A 4 -4.98 12.97 37.39
C ILE A 4 -6.06 12.70 36.34
N THR A 5 -6.61 13.78 35.79
CA THR A 5 -7.54 13.76 34.66
C THR A 5 -7.11 14.84 33.66
N LEU A 6 -6.97 14.45 32.40
CA LEU A 6 -6.68 15.32 31.27
C LEU A 6 -7.78 15.12 30.23
N ALA A 7 -8.28 16.20 29.63
CA ALA A 7 -9.22 16.13 28.53
C ALA A 7 -8.67 16.87 27.31
N ALA A 8 -8.87 16.30 26.13
CA ALA A 8 -8.58 16.93 24.85
C ALA A 8 -9.86 16.94 24.03
N ASN A 9 -10.25 18.12 23.53
CA ASN A 9 -11.39 18.21 22.63
C ASN A 9 -11.07 17.60 21.27
N GLU A 10 -12.11 17.34 20.48
CA GLU A 10 -12.00 16.78 19.12
C GLU A 10 -10.99 17.52 18.24
N ARG A 11 -10.98 18.87 18.29
CA ARG A 11 -10.02 19.66 17.51
C ARG A 11 -8.55 19.34 17.86
N ALA A 12 -8.24 19.16 19.15
CA ALA A 12 -6.89 18.80 19.58
C ALA A 12 -6.57 17.35 19.21
N PHE A 13 -7.55 16.46 19.34
CA PHE A 13 -7.43 15.06 18.96
C PHE A 13 -7.18 14.88 17.46
N ASN A 14 -7.91 15.59 16.60
CA ASN A 14 -7.75 15.52 15.14
C ASN A 14 -6.33 15.89 14.71
N LYS A 15 -5.69 16.87 15.38
CA LYS A 15 -4.28 17.20 15.13
C LYS A 15 -3.30 16.08 15.47
N LEU A 16 -3.59 15.27 16.49
CA LEU A 16 -2.77 14.12 16.86
C LEU A 16 -2.86 13.04 15.78
N VAL A 17 -4.08 12.75 15.32
CA VAL A 17 -4.33 11.77 14.26
C VAL A 17 -3.81 12.26 12.91
N ASP A 18 -4.01 13.54 12.54
CA ASP A 18 -3.45 14.16 11.34
C ASP A 18 -1.93 13.99 11.30
N ARG A 19 -1.25 14.22 12.42
CA ARG A 19 0.20 14.02 12.49
C ARG A 19 0.58 12.56 12.27
N ALA A 20 -0.14 11.62 12.88
CA ALA A 20 0.11 10.20 12.65
C ALA A 20 -0.16 9.81 11.19
N ARG A 21 -1.22 10.35 10.58
CA ARG A 21 -1.59 10.18 9.18
C ARG A 21 -0.50 10.67 8.23
N ASP A 22 0.07 11.85 8.48
CA ASP A 22 1.07 12.46 7.59
C ASP A 22 2.37 11.61 7.47
N TYR A 23 2.65 10.74 8.46
CA TYR A 23 3.77 9.80 8.42
C TYR A 23 3.39 8.42 7.84
N PHE A 24 2.12 8.19 7.51
CA PHE A 24 1.65 6.95 6.90
C PHE A 24 2.11 6.88 5.44
N HIS A 25 3.14 6.08 5.19
CA HIS A 25 3.63 5.85 3.84
C HIS A 25 4.15 4.43 3.61
N PRO A 26 3.32 3.38 3.79
CA PRO A 26 3.73 2.02 3.50
C PRO A 26 3.82 1.80 1.98
N SER A 27 4.69 0.88 1.58
CA SER A 27 4.86 0.46 0.20
C SER A 27 4.98 -1.05 0.10
N THR A 28 4.54 -1.60 -1.03
CA THR A 28 4.61 -3.00 -1.39
C THR A 28 4.92 -3.15 -2.88
N SER A 29 5.46 -4.29 -3.26
CA SER A 29 5.70 -4.63 -4.66
C SER A 29 5.57 -6.13 -4.85
N GLY A 30 5.13 -6.55 -6.02
CA GLY A 30 4.94 -7.96 -6.30
C GLY A 30 4.89 -8.26 -7.79
N SER A 31 4.77 -9.55 -8.09
CA SER A 31 4.54 -10.02 -9.45
C SER A 31 3.80 -11.35 -9.46
N GLY A 32 3.01 -11.58 -10.49
CA GLY A 32 2.29 -12.84 -10.74
C GLY A 32 2.33 -13.22 -12.22
N SER A 33 2.14 -14.51 -12.49
CA SER A 33 2.04 -15.07 -13.85
C SER A 33 0.72 -15.82 -14.00
N PHE A 34 0.03 -15.58 -15.11
CA PHE A 34 -1.32 -16.05 -15.40
C PHE A 34 -1.34 -16.71 -16.79
N GLY A 35 -0.55 -17.78 -16.94
CA GLY A 35 -0.31 -18.41 -18.24
C GLY A 35 0.69 -17.59 -19.06
N PRO A 36 0.35 -17.14 -20.29
CA PRO A 36 1.24 -16.31 -21.10
C PRO A 36 1.27 -14.84 -20.65
N PHE A 37 0.57 -14.48 -19.58
CA PHE A 37 0.59 -13.13 -19.03
C PHE A 37 1.42 -13.09 -17.77
N SER A 38 2.11 -11.98 -17.56
CA SER A 38 2.67 -11.61 -16.27
C SER A 38 2.23 -10.21 -15.89
N VAL A 39 2.14 -9.97 -14.60
CA VAL A 39 1.90 -8.63 -14.04
C VAL A 39 2.92 -8.43 -12.95
N SER A 40 3.59 -7.29 -12.93
CA SER A 40 4.35 -6.83 -11.76
C SER A 40 3.88 -5.46 -11.35
N TYR A 41 4.03 -5.13 -10.07
CA TYR A 41 3.60 -3.84 -9.54
C TYR A 41 4.51 -3.34 -8.44
N ASN A 42 4.52 -2.02 -8.27
CA ASN A 42 5.09 -1.30 -7.14
C ASN A 42 4.06 -0.25 -6.71
N ALA A 43 3.56 -0.41 -5.48
CA ALA A 43 2.49 0.40 -4.91
C ALA A 43 2.94 1.01 -3.58
N GLY A 44 2.83 2.32 -3.44
CA GLY A 44 2.91 3.06 -2.19
C GLY A 44 1.56 3.69 -1.88
N VAL A 45 1.29 3.88 -0.60
CA VAL A 45 0.01 4.43 -0.14
C VAL A 45 0.27 5.58 0.82
N LYS A 46 -0.54 6.63 0.73
CA LYS A 46 -0.64 7.73 1.69
C LYS A 46 -2.10 7.89 2.07
N LEU A 47 -2.34 8.44 3.25
CA LEU A 47 -3.68 8.86 3.67
C LEU A 47 -3.82 10.37 3.45
N GLY A 48 -4.94 10.78 2.85
CA GLY A 48 -5.22 12.17 2.47
C GLY A 48 -6.17 12.88 3.43
N SER A 49 -7.17 13.57 2.88
CA SER A 49 -8.20 14.21 3.71
C SER A 49 -9.24 13.20 4.17
N GLY A 50 -9.93 13.52 5.26
CA GLY A 50 -11.06 12.76 5.78
C GLY A 50 -11.61 13.45 7.03
N SER A 51 -12.69 12.94 7.61
CA SER A 51 -13.21 13.41 8.90
C SER A 51 -12.85 12.47 10.02
N ILE A 52 -12.68 13.04 11.21
CA ILE A 52 -12.36 12.32 12.44
C ILE A 52 -13.29 12.85 13.51
N ASP A 53 -14.14 11.96 14.02
CA ASP A 53 -15.21 12.29 14.94
C ASP A 53 -15.10 11.42 16.20
N LEU A 54 -15.18 12.05 17.37
CA LEU A 54 -15.24 11.32 18.63
C LEU A 54 -16.67 10.83 18.87
N GLN A 55 -16.83 9.59 19.35
CA GLN A 55 -18.13 8.95 19.51
C GLN A 55 -18.44 8.68 20.98
N SER A 56 -19.71 8.87 21.36
CA SER A 56 -20.20 8.63 22.73
C SER A 56 -20.13 7.16 23.20
N ASP A 57 -19.83 6.23 22.29
CA ASP A 57 -19.69 4.80 22.56
C ASP A 57 -18.24 4.39 22.87
N ASN A 58 -17.39 5.36 23.23
CA ASN A 58 -15.97 5.19 23.52
C ASN A 58 -15.14 4.78 22.29
N SER A 59 -15.57 5.18 21.09
CA SER A 59 -14.83 4.98 19.85
C SER A 59 -14.46 6.30 19.18
N VAL A 60 -13.53 6.21 18.24
CA VAL A 60 -13.15 7.28 17.32
C VAL A 60 -13.51 6.82 15.93
N ARG A 61 -14.29 7.61 15.21
CA ARG A 61 -14.66 7.31 13.83
C ARG A 61 -13.77 8.10 12.88
N ILE A 62 -13.21 7.41 11.90
CA ILE A 62 -12.57 8.00 10.74
C ILE A 62 -13.50 7.71 9.57
N ASP A 63 -13.94 8.74 8.87
CA ASP A 63 -14.85 8.63 7.74
C ASP A 63 -14.21 9.21 6.49
N GLU A 64 -14.41 8.50 5.37
CA GLU A 64 -14.07 8.95 4.02
C GLU A 64 -12.63 9.48 3.95
N MET A 65 -11.68 8.76 4.57
CA MET A 65 -10.28 9.13 4.51
C MET A 65 -9.69 8.71 3.16
N ASP A 66 -9.28 9.67 2.35
CA ASP A 66 -8.71 9.45 1.03
C ASP A 66 -7.50 8.51 1.11
N ILE A 67 -7.45 7.54 0.22
CA ILE A 67 -6.28 6.71 -0.05
C ILE A 67 -5.62 7.25 -1.31
N ILE A 68 -4.41 7.81 -1.15
CA ILE A 68 -3.61 8.33 -2.24
C ILE A 68 -2.55 7.29 -2.59
N TYR A 69 -2.64 6.73 -3.79
CA TYR A 69 -1.62 5.82 -4.31
C TYR A 69 -0.44 6.59 -4.90
N ASP A 70 0.75 6.39 -4.35
CA ASP A 70 1.99 7.05 -4.75
C ASP A 70 3.21 6.23 -4.28
N PRO A 71 3.95 5.54 -5.17
CA PRO A 71 3.62 5.31 -6.58
C PRO A 71 2.55 4.22 -6.76
N LEU A 72 1.94 4.10 -7.93
CA LEU A 72 1.21 2.92 -8.39
C LEU A 72 1.63 2.60 -9.82
N ASN A 73 2.76 1.91 -9.91
CA ASN A 73 3.29 1.46 -11.19
C ASN A 73 2.95 -0.01 -11.40
N VAL A 74 2.37 -0.33 -12.55
CA VAL A 74 2.03 -1.70 -12.95
C VAL A 74 2.65 -1.99 -14.30
N THR A 75 3.35 -3.12 -14.42
CA THR A 75 3.91 -3.59 -15.69
C THR A 75 3.18 -4.84 -16.10
N PHE A 76 2.59 -4.82 -17.29
CA PHE A 76 1.99 -6.01 -17.91
C PHE A 76 3.01 -6.63 -18.86
N GLY A 77 3.21 -7.93 -18.71
CA GLY A 77 4.06 -8.75 -19.54
C GLY A 77 3.26 -9.77 -20.34
N ILE A 78 3.72 -10.06 -21.56
CA ILE A 78 3.19 -11.14 -22.40
C ILE A 78 4.34 -12.02 -22.87
N ASP A 79 4.24 -13.31 -22.58
CA ASP A 79 5.05 -14.40 -23.12
C ASP A 79 4.36 -14.98 -24.35
N ILE A 80 5.04 -14.94 -25.49
CA ILE A 80 4.57 -15.47 -26.76
C ILE A 80 5.36 -16.73 -27.06
N PRO A 81 4.71 -17.82 -27.52
CA PRO A 81 5.43 -19.03 -27.87
C PRO A 81 6.55 -18.74 -28.87
N THR A 82 7.78 -19.12 -28.50
CA THR A 82 8.96 -18.90 -29.33
C THR A 82 8.81 -19.52 -30.72
N ILE A 83 9.07 -18.73 -31.76
CA ILE A 83 8.96 -19.16 -33.15
C ILE A 83 10.36 -19.21 -33.75
N THR A 84 10.77 -20.39 -34.19
CA THR A 84 12.00 -20.56 -34.96
C THR A 84 11.68 -20.77 -36.43
N ILE A 85 12.17 -19.89 -37.29
CA ILE A 85 12.07 -20.01 -38.75
C ILE A 85 13.47 -20.30 -39.31
N GLY A 86 13.57 -21.30 -40.19
CA GLY A 86 14.83 -21.67 -40.83
C GLY A 86 15.65 -22.69 -40.03
N GLY A 87 16.97 -22.69 -40.18
CA GLY A 87 17.86 -23.67 -39.54
C GLY A 87 17.81 -25.09 -40.11
N PHE A 88 16.94 -25.35 -41.09
CA PHE A 88 16.88 -26.60 -41.84
C PHE A 88 18.09 -26.75 -42.76
N CYS A 89 18.41 -27.99 -43.09
CA CYS A 89 19.56 -28.29 -43.94
C CYS A 89 19.22 -28.06 -45.42
N ILE A 90 19.97 -27.19 -46.09
CA ILE A 90 19.85 -26.95 -47.54
C ILE A 90 20.67 -28.01 -48.30
N ILE A 91 21.89 -28.29 -47.83
CA ILE A 91 22.79 -29.27 -48.48
C ILE A 91 23.15 -30.37 -47.47
N PRO A 92 22.48 -31.54 -47.53
CA PRO A 92 22.82 -32.68 -46.68
C PRO A 92 24.10 -33.37 -47.17
N SER A 93 24.83 -33.96 -46.24
CA SER A 93 26.00 -34.79 -46.48
C SER A 93 26.01 -35.99 -45.54
N PHE A 94 26.89 -36.95 -45.83
CA PHE A 94 27.06 -38.15 -45.01
C PHE A 94 27.47 -37.86 -43.56
N TRP A 95 28.04 -36.67 -43.26
CA TRP A 95 28.48 -36.26 -41.92
C TRP A 95 27.58 -35.19 -41.27
N GLY A 96 26.43 -34.88 -41.87
CA GLY A 96 25.51 -33.85 -41.39
C GLY A 96 25.22 -32.79 -42.44
N CYS A 97 25.01 -31.55 -42.01
CA CYS A 97 24.60 -30.48 -42.93
C CYS A 97 25.77 -29.58 -43.35
N ILE A 98 26.05 -29.50 -44.65
CA ILE A 98 27.10 -28.63 -45.21
C ILE A 98 26.65 -27.17 -45.21
N LEU A 99 25.38 -26.92 -45.54
CA LEU A 99 24.82 -25.59 -45.61
C LEU A 99 23.44 -25.57 -44.97
N ARG A 100 23.29 -24.84 -43.87
CA ARG A 100 21.99 -24.61 -43.22
C ARG A 100 21.41 -23.30 -43.68
N ALA A 101 20.08 -23.28 -43.82
CA ALA A 101 19.35 -22.03 -43.93
C ALA A 101 19.61 -21.19 -42.66
N PRO A 102 19.71 -19.85 -42.79
CA PRO A 102 19.75 -18.96 -41.63
C PRO A 102 18.65 -19.32 -40.64
N LYS A 103 18.97 -19.30 -39.35
CA LYS A 103 18.00 -19.53 -38.27
C LYS A 103 17.63 -18.17 -37.68
N ILE A 104 16.34 -17.88 -37.62
CA ILE A 104 15.79 -16.71 -36.95
C ILE A 104 14.87 -17.23 -35.85
N THR A 105 15.12 -16.81 -34.63
CA THR A 105 14.25 -17.07 -33.48
C THR A 105 13.53 -15.76 -33.15
N LEU A 106 12.22 -15.83 -32.95
CA LEU A 106 11.36 -14.71 -32.54
C LEU A 106 10.70 -15.10 -31.21
N PHE A 107 10.47 -14.12 -30.34
CA PHE A 107 9.81 -14.29 -29.04
C PHE A 107 10.54 -15.29 -28.12
N ASP A 108 11.82 -15.07 -27.89
CA ASP A 108 12.65 -15.87 -26.97
C ASP A 108 12.92 -15.19 -25.63
N ALA A 109 12.26 -14.06 -25.35
CA ALA A 109 12.36 -13.32 -24.09
C ALA A 109 11.24 -13.73 -23.11
N ASN A 110 11.36 -13.31 -21.85
CA ASN A 110 10.32 -13.52 -20.84
C ASN A 110 10.27 -12.33 -19.85
N PRO A 111 9.20 -11.50 -19.87
CA PRO A 111 8.17 -11.46 -20.92
C PRO A 111 8.73 -10.97 -22.27
N ASP A 112 8.17 -11.46 -23.37
CA ASP A 112 8.54 -10.99 -24.72
C ASP A 112 8.14 -9.54 -24.98
N ILE A 113 7.03 -9.11 -24.37
CA ILE A 113 6.54 -7.74 -24.40
C ILE A 113 6.31 -7.30 -22.97
N SER A 114 6.81 -6.11 -22.62
CA SER A 114 6.53 -5.44 -21.35
C SER A 114 5.97 -4.06 -21.60
N VAL A 115 4.84 -3.74 -20.96
CA VAL A 115 4.22 -2.41 -21.00
C VAL A 115 4.12 -1.89 -19.57
N PRO A 116 5.01 -0.97 -19.17
CA PRO A 116 4.90 -0.27 -17.89
C PRO A 116 3.83 0.80 -17.97
N ILE A 117 3.04 0.93 -16.92
CA ILE A 117 1.93 1.86 -16.81
C ILE A 117 1.99 2.49 -15.44
N ASN A 118 1.83 3.81 -15.44
CA ASN A 118 1.69 4.57 -14.21
C ASN A 118 0.19 4.86 -13.98
N PHE A 119 -0.33 4.42 -12.83
CA PHE A 119 -1.69 4.66 -12.36
C PHE A 119 -1.77 5.69 -11.22
N ASP A 120 -0.70 6.43 -10.96
CA ASP A 120 -0.66 7.53 -9.98
C ASP A 120 -1.83 8.49 -10.21
N GLY A 121 -2.64 8.69 -9.17
CA GLY A 121 -3.79 9.60 -9.21
C GLY A 121 -4.94 9.19 -10.14
N ILE A 122 -4.94 7.98 -10.69
CA ILE A 122 -6.03 7.46 -11.53
C ILE A 122 -7.11 6.77 -10.68
N PHE A 123 -6.69 6.11 -9.60
CA PHE A 123 -7.59 5.46 -8.66
C PHE A 123 -7.89 6.37 -7.47
N GLN A 124 -9.16 6.44 -7.11
CA GLN A 124 -9.61 7.07 -5.89
C GLN A 124 -10.31 6.01 -5.04
N SER A 125 -9.83 5.84 -3.83
CA SER A 125 -10.45 5.02 -2.81
C SER A 125 -10.45 5.76 -1.50
N GLU A 126 -11.36 5.37 -0.63
CA GLU A 126 -11.55 5.91 0.70
C GLU A 126 -11.46 4.77 1.71
N ILE A 127 -11.02 5.08 2.92
CA ILE A 127 -11.10 4.18 4.05
C ILE A 127 -11.94 4.81 5.16
N SER A 128 -12.89 4.03 5.64
CA SER A 128 -13.70 4.38 6.81
C SER A 128 -13.48 3.33 7.91
N GLY A 129 -13.58 3.74 9.17
CA GLY A 129 -13.32 2.85 10.29
C GLY A 129 -13.71 3.41 11.63
N ALA A 130 -13.94 2.52 12.59
CA ALA A 130 -14.02 2.89 14.00
C ALA A 130 -12.85 2.28 14.77
N PHE A 131 -12.31 3.04 15.72
CA PHE A 131 -11.14 2.68 16.50
C PHE A 131 -11.41 2.88 18.00
N ARG A 132 -10.72 2.10 18.84
CA ARG A 132 -10.59 2.36 20.27
C ARG A 132 -9.23 2.94 20.57
N ILE A 133 -9.17 3.85 21.54
CA ILE A 133 -7.90 4.35 22.03
C ILE A 133 -7.41 3.40 23.12
N ILE A 134 -6.27 2.75 22.88
CA ILE A 134 -5.66 1.80 23.83
C ILE A 134 -4.35 2.38 24.38
N PRO A 135 -4.28 2.66 25.70
CA PRO A 135 -3.03 2.98 26.35
C PRO A 135 -2.19 1.71 26.53
N LYS A 136 -0.92 1.77 26.13
CA LYS A 136 0.07 0.69 26.30
C LYS A 136 1.29 1.25 27.03
N PHE A 137 1.76 0.54 28.05
CA PHE A 137 3.00 0.87 28.73
C PHE A 137 4.18 0.37 27.89
N TYR A 138 5.07 1.28 27.52
CA TYR A 138 6.30 0.98 26.81
C TYR A 138 7.47 0.99 27.79
N ASN A 139 8.06 -0.18 28.00
CA ASN A 139 9.29 -0.32 28.77
C ASN A 139 10.47 -0.08 27.83
N ASN A 140 11.10 1.09 27.93
CA ASN A 140 12.20 1.48 27.07
C ASN A 140 13.44 0.64 27.40
N PRO A 141 13.92 -0.24 26.49
CA PRO A 141 15.05 -1.11 26.80
C PRO A 141 16.34 -0.33 27.11
N ALA A 142 16.48 0.88 26.56
CA ALA A 142 17.63 1.74 26.81
C ALA A 142 17.65 2.33 28.24
N LYS A 143 16.51 2.34 28.95
CA LYS A 143 16.45 2.67 30.38
C LYS A 143 17.32 1.72 31.19
N GLY A 144 17.26 0.42 30.90
CA GLY A 144 18.02 -0.61 31.61
C GLY A 144 17.91 -0.48 33.14
N THR A 145 19.05 -0.22 33.79
CA THR A 145 19.16 -0.03 35.25
C THR A 145 19.29 1.44 35.67
N LEU A 146 19.09 2.39 34.74
CA LEU A 146 19.16 3.82 35.04
C LEU A 146 18.08 4.23 36.04
N THR A 147 18.41 5.21 36.87
CA THR A 147 17.42 5.89 37.69
C THR A 147 16.44 6.64 36.80
N ASP A 148 15.25 6.95 37.31
CA ASP A 148 14.25 7.65 36.51
C ASP A 148 14.69 9.06 36.11
N HIS A 149 15.51 9.72 36.94
CA HIS A 149 16.14 11.00 36.61
C HIS A 149 17.18 10.87 35.49
N ASP A 150 18.10 9.90 35.59
CA ASP A 150 19.09 9.69 34.53
C ASP A 150 18.43 9.30 33.20
N ALA A 151 17.36 8.49 33.27
CA ALA A 151 16.61 8.08 32.10
C ALA A 151 15.86 9.26 31.44
N HIS A 152 15.28 10.16 32.25
CA HIS A 152 14.65 11.39 31.78
C HIS A 152 15.68 12.31 31.10
N ASP A 153 16.83 12.55 31.75
CA ASP A 153 17.87 13.44 31.22
C ASP A 153 18.47 12.93 29.89
N LEU A 154 18.46 11.60 29.69
CA LEU A 154 18.92 10.94 28.47
C LEU A 154 17.82 10.70 27.43
N ASN A 155 16.56 11.09 27.69
CA ASN A 155 15.39 10.79 26.86
C ASN A 155 15.22 9.29 26.55
N VAL A 156 15.46 8.45 27.56
CA VAL A 156 15.28 6.99 27.50
C VAL A 156 14.34 6.47 28.59
N ALA A 157 13.49 7.35 29.13
CA ALA A 157 12.47 6.98 30.10
C ALA A 157 11.46 5.98 29.50
N ASN A 158 10.73 5.30 30.39
CA ASN A 158 9.57 4.52 30.00
C ASN A 158 8.44 5.47 29.59
N GLU A 159 7.47 4.96 28.83
CA GLU A 159 6.40 5.81 28.29
C GLU A 159 5.04 5.13 28.41
N TRP A 160 4.00 5.95 28.51
CA TRP A 160 2.66 5.56 28.12
C TRP A 160 2.42 6.00 26.68
N GLN A 161 1.99 5.07 25.84
CA GLN A 161 1.76 5.26 24.41
C GLN A 161 0.30 4.94 24.08
N PHE A 162 -0.33 5.77 23.24
CA PHE A 162 -1.75 5.67 22.92
C PHE A 162 -1.90 5.28 21.45
N TYR A 163 -2.58 4.17 21.21
CA TYR A 163 -2.77 3.61 19.87
C TYR A 163 -4.25 3.63 19.50
N LEU A 164 -4.53 3.68 18.20
CA LEU A 164 -5.86 3.52 17.63
C LEU A 164 -6.02 2.07 17.18
N ASP A 165 -6.69 1.28 18.01
CA ASP A 165 -6.96 -0.14 17.74
C ASP A 165 -8.27 -0.28 16.94
N PRO A 166 -8.23 -0.84 15.72
CA PRO A 166 -9.40 -0.90 14.85
C PRO A 166 -10.47 -1.84 15.41
N ILE A 167 -11.71 -1.37 15.41
CA ILE A 167 -12.93 -2.16 15.67
C ILE A 167 -13.41 -2.76 14.34
N TRP A 168 -13.46 -1.91 13.31
CA TRP A 168 -13.74 -2.27 11.93
C TRP A 168 -13.06 -1.26 11.01
N LEU A 169 -12.71 -1.71 9.81
CA LEU A 169 -12.17 -0.91 8.73
C LEU A 169 -12.82 -1.39 7.44
N ASP A 170 -13.13 -0.44 6.57
CA ASP A 170 -13.74 -0.70 5.28
C ASP A 170 -13.11 0.20 4.22
N ILE A 171 -12.80 -0.38 3.07
CA ILE A 171 -12.27 0.37 1.92
C ILE A 171 -13.31 0.40 0.84
N ASP A 172 -13.65 1.61 0.44
CA ASP A 172 -14.55 1.87 -0.67
C ASP A 172 -13.76 2.34 -1.87
N ILE A 173 -14.06 1.77 -3.03
CA ILE A 173 -13.55 2.27 -4.31
C ILE A 173 -14.57 3.27 -4.82
N ILE A 174 -14.17 4.53 -4.92
CA ILE A 174 -15.08 5.63 -5.25
C ILE A 174 -15.28 5.70 -6.76
N ASP A 175 -14.18 5.76 -7.50
CA ASP A 175 -14.21 5.91 -8.95
C ASP A 175 -12.89 5.47 -9.59
N ILE A 176 -13.01 5.03 -10.83
CA ILE A 176 -11.92 4.77 -11.75
C ILE A 176 -12.11 5.75 -12.89
N ALA A 177 -11.26 6.78 -12.92
CA ALA A 177 -11.40 7.87 -13.89
C ALA A 177 -11.47 7.33 -15.33
N ASP A 178 -12.23 8.00 -16.22
CA ASP A 178 -12.31 7.72 -17.66
C ASP A 178 -10.91 7.61 -18.33
N THR A 179 -9.91 8.26 -17.75
CA THR A 179 -8.50 8.18 -18.13
C THR A 179 -7.96 6.74 -18.08
N ALA A 180 -8.40 5.91 -17.13
CA ALA A 180 -8.03 4.50 -17.05
C ALA A 180 -8.49 3.73 -18.28
N GLY A 181 -9.73 3.94 -18.74
CA GLY A 181 -10.25 3.30 -19.95
C GLY A 181 -9.42 3.65 -21.19
N ASN A 182 -9.12 4.93 -21.38
CA ASN A 182 -8.26 5.40 -22.48
C ASN A 182 -6.83 4.87 -22.38
N LEU A 183 -6.27 4.78 -21.17
CA LEU A 183 -4.94 4.24 -20.92
C LEU A 183 -4.88 2.76 -21.32
N ILE A 184 -5.85 1.96 -20.89
CA ILE A 184 -5.96 0.53 -21.22
C ILE A 184 -6.19 0.29 -22.72
N GLN A 185 -6.99 1.13 -23.38
CA GLN A 185 -7.15 1.06 -24.83
C GLN A 185 -5.81 1.33 -25.55
N SER A 186 -5.08 2.35 -25.11
CA SER A 186 -3.74 2.67 -25.63
C SER A 186 -2.72 1.55 -25.38
N ILE A 187 -2.84 0.80 -24.29
CA ILE A 187 -1.99 -0.37 -23.99
C ILE A 187 -2.30 -1.52 -24.95
N THR A 188 -3.59 -1.80 -25.16
CA THR A 188 -4.03 -2.84 -26.10
C THR A 188 -3.53 -2.53 -27.51
N ASP A 189 -3.69 -1.29 -27.94
CA ASP A 189 -3.21 -0.83 -29.24
C ASP A 189 -1.68 -0.87 -29.33
N GLY A 190 -0.97 -0.44 -28.28
CA GLY A 190 0.49 -0.49 -28.21
C GLY A 190 1.06 -1.92 -28.27
N ILE A 191 0.41 -2.89 -27.62
CA ILE A 191 0.76 -4.32 -27.70
C ILE A 191 0.55 -4.81 -29.14
N ILE A 192 -0.59 -4.50 -29.76
CA ILE A 192 -0.90 -4.91 -31.13
C ILE A 192 0.08 -4.28 -32.13
N ASP A 193 0.40 -2.99 -31.97
CA ASP A 193 1.33 -2.27 -32.83
C ASP A 193 2.77 -2.73 -32.66
N SER A 194 3.22 -3.04 -31.44
CA SER A 194 4.54 -3.63 -31.21
C SER A 194 4.64 -5.01 -31.90
N LEU A 195 3.57 -5.80 -31.86
CA LEU A 195 3.51 -7.12 -32.50
C LEU A 195 3.48 -7.08 -34.04
N LEU A 196 2.84 -6.06 -34.63
CA LEU A 196 2.54 -6.02 -36.06
C LEU A 196 3.20 -4.87 -36.83
N GLY A 197 3.83 -3.93 -36.13
CA GLY A 197 4.39 -2.69 -36.67
C GLY A 197 5.56 -2.93 -37.62
N TRP A 198 6.35 -3.98 -37.37
CA TRP A 198 7.51 -4.36 -38.18
C TRP A 198 7.14 -5.09 -39.49
N ALA A 199 5.90 -5.57 -39.65
CA ALA A 199 5.52 -6.47 -40.74
C ALA A 199 4.94 -5.72 -41.98
N PRO A 200 5.46 -5.97 -43.20
CA PRO A 200 4.83 -5.56 -44.46
C PRO A 200 3.43 -6.16 -44.62
N GLY A 201 2.54 -5.52 -45.41
CA GLY A 201 1.11 -5.90 -45.48
C GLY A 201 0.81 -7.39 -45.77
N TRP A 202 1.67 -8.08 -46.52
CA TRP A 202 1.55 -9.52 -46.77
C TRP A 202 2.01 -10.39 -45.58
N ALA A 203 3.02 -9.95 -44.82
CA ALA A 203 3.53 -10.63 -43.63
C ALA A 203 2.61 -10.43 -42.43
N ARG A 204 1.90 -9.28 -42.35
CA ARG A 204 0.87 -9.04 -41.33
C ARG A 204 -0.20 -10.13 -41.32
N ALA A 205 -0.61 -10.65 -42.48
CA ALA A 205 -1.62 -11.72 -42.55
C ALA A 205 -1.13 -13.04 -41.94
N ILE A 206 0.13 -13.41 -42.17
CA ILE A 206 0.74 -14.63 -41.64
C ILE A 206 0.99 -14.49 -40.14
N VAL A 207 1.58 -13.37 -39.71
CA VAL A 207 1.83 -13.07 -38.28
C VAL A 207 0.51 -12.98 -37.52
N LYS A 208 -0.53 -12.35 -38.09
CA LYS A 208 -1.86 -12.32 -37.50
C LYS A 208 -2.47 -13.71 -37.37
N ALA A 209 -2.28 -14.62 -38.34
CA ALA A 209 -2.77 -15.99 -38.21
C ALA A 209 -2.10 -16.76 -37.05
N ILE A 210 -0.80 -16.54 -36.85
CA ILE A 210 0.00 -17.14 -35.78
C ILE A 210 -0.35 -16.54 -34.42
N LEU A 211 -0.49 -15.21 -34.34
CA LEU A 211 -0.77 -14.47 -33.11
C LEU A 211 -2.28 -14.38 -32.82
N SER A 212 -3.17 -14.77 -33.73
CA SER A 212 -4.62 -14.71 -33.55
C SER A 212 -5.09 -15.39 -32.25
N PRO A 213 -4.60 -16.59 -31.87
CA PRO A 213 -4.92 -17.19 -30.59
C PRO A 213 -4.43 -16.37 -29.40
N VAL A 214 -3.25 -15.75 -29.51
CA VAL A 214 -2.68 -14.88 -28.47
C VAL A 214 -3.46 -13.57 -28.36
N ILE A 215 -3.84 -12.95 -29.48
CA ILE A 215 -4.68 -11.73 -29.52
C ILE A 215 -6.09 -12.04 -29.02
N ALA A 216 -6.66 -13.19 -29.35
CA ALA A 216 -7.94 -13.63 -28.82
C ALA A 216 -7.87 -13.89 -27.31
N LEU A 217 -6.77 -14.48 -26.84
CA LEU A 217 -6.53 -14.68 -25.42
C LEU A 217 -6.27 -13.35 -24.70
N ILE A 218 -5.51 -12.42 -25.28
CA ILE A 218 -5.36 -11.04 -24.79
C ILE A 218 -6.75 -10.41 -24.68
N ARG A 219 -7.58 -10.50 -25.71
CA ARG A 219 -8.96 -9.98 -25.70
C ARG A 219 -9.90 -10.70 -24.72
N ALA A 220 -9.68 -11.98 -24.43
CA ALA A 220 -10.49 -12.75 -23.48
C ALA A 220 -10.03 -12.57 -22.03
N ALA A 221 -8.72 -12.42 -21.79
CA ALA A 221 -8.15 -12.04 -20.50
C ALA A 221 -8.41 -10.56 -20.19
N LEU A 222 -8.50 -9.74 -21.25
CA LEU A 222 -8.88 -8.34 -21.24
C LEU A 222 -10.26 -8.16 -21.87
N ASP A 223 -11.30 -8.86 -21.42
CA ASP A 223 -12.72 -8.58 -21.81
C ASP A 223 -13.20 -7.24 -21.21
N ILE A 224 -12.35 -6.22 -21.39
CA ILE A 224 -12.29 -4.84 -20.92
C ILE A 224 -13.29 -3.98 -21.70
N GLY A 225 -13.96 -4.50 -22.73
CA GLY A 225 -14.92 -3.70 -23.50
C GLY A 225 -16.10 -3.22 -22.66
N ASP A 226 -16.62 -4.10 -21.80
CA ASP A 226 -17.93 -3.88 -21.18
C ASP A 226 -17.84 -3.52 -19.68
N ASP A 227 -16.88 -4.05 -18.91
CA ASP A 227 -16.75 -3.79 -17.45
C ASP A 227 -15.28 -3.56 -16.97
N ILE A 228 -14.60 -2.56 -17.54
CA ILE A 228 -13.21 -2.17 -17.16
C ILE A 228 -13.05 -1.98 -15.65
N GLN A 229 -14.05 -1.37 -15.03
CA GLN A 229 -14.02 -1.04 -13.61
C GLN A 229 -13.99 -2.31 -12.75
N GLU A 230 -14.80 -3.32 -13.10
CA GLU A 230 -14.79 -4.62 -12.41
C GLU A 230 -13.46 -5.33 -12.61
N TRP A 231 -12.89 -5.29 -13.81
CA TRP A 231 -11.59 -5.92 -14.07
C TRP A 231 -10.46 -5.28 -13.26
N LEU A 232 -10.38 -3.95 -13.22
CA LEU A 232 -9.37 -3.24 -12.42
C LEU A 232 -9.56 -3.49 -10.93
N SER A 233 -10.81 -3.47 -10.45
CA SER A 233 -11.12 -3.81 -9.05
C SER A 233 -10.68 -5.23 -8.70
N ASN A 234 -10.97 -6.22 -9.56
CA ASN A 234 -10.53 -7.60 -9.37
C ASN A 234 -9.00 -7.77 -9.47
N LEU A 235 -8.34 -7.03 -10.37
CA LEU A 235 -6.88 -7.07 -10.48
C LEU A 235 -6.24 -6.52 -9.21
N PHE A 236 -6.57 -5.29 -8.81
CA PHE A 236 -5.95 -4.65 -7.64
C PHE A 236 -6.40 -5.29 -6.33
N GLY A 237 -7.68 -5.55 -6.16
CA GLY A 237 -8.24 -6.14 -4.94
C GLY A 237 -7.89 -7.60 -4.78
N VAL A 238 -8.25 -8.45 -5.75
CA VAL A 238 -8.18 -9.91 -5.60
C VAL A 238 -6.83 -10.46 -6.05
N SER A 239 -6.36 -10.08 -7.24
CA SER A 239 -5.18 -10.72 -7.84
C SER A 239 -3.87 -10.20 -7.27
N LEU A 240 -3.80 -8.89 -6.97
CA LEU A 240 -2.61 -8.23 -6.43
C LEU A 240 -2.67 -8.07 -4.90
N GLY A 241 -3.85 -8.17 -4.30
CA GLY A 241 -4.05 -8.03 -2.85
C GLY A 241 -3.82 -6.60 -2.34
N LEU A 242 -3.96 -5.58 -3.19
CA LEU A 242 -3.63 -4.20 -2.85
C LEU A 242 -4.58 -3.62 -1.80
N PHE A 243 -5.89 -3.92 -1.89
CA PHE A 243 -6.87 -3.43 -0.90
C PHE A 243 -6.66 -4.09 0.45
N ASP A 244 -6.46 -5.41 0.49
CA ASP A 244 -6.09 -6.13 1.71
C ASP A 244 -4.81 -5.58 2.34
N PHE A 245 -3.81 -5.26 1.51
CA PHE A 245 -2.60 -4.60 1.96
C PHE A 245 -2.90 -3.23 2.59
N VAL A 246 -3.73 -2.40 1.97
CA VAL A 246 -4.07 -1.08 2.53
C VAL A 246 -4.80 -1.23 3.87
N VAL A 247 -5.84 -2.06 3.95
CA VAL A 247 -6.57 -2.30 5.22
C VAL A 247 -5.61 -2.77 6.31
N THR A 248 -4.79 -3.77 6.01
CA THR A 248 -3.82 -4.33 6.96
C THR A 248 -2.79 -3.28 7.37
N ALA A 249 -2.28 -2.51 6.42
CA ALA A 249 -1.28 -1.49 6.68
C ALA A 249 -1.84 -0.38 7.58
N VAL A 250 -3.06 0.10 7.34
CA VAL A 250 -3.74 1.09 8.19
C VAL A 250 -3.97 0.52 9.58
N ALA A 251 -4.54 -0.69 9.67
CA ALA A 251 -4.78 -1.38 10.95
C ALA A 251 -3.50 -1.48 11.79
N ASP A 252 -2.43 -2.07 11.22
CA ASP A 252 -1.19 -2.31 11.93
C ASP A 252 -0.48 -1.00 12.31
N TYR A 253 -0.50 -0.01 11.42
CA TYR A 253 0.14 1.27 11.63
C TYR A 253 -0.43 1.98 12.86
N PHE A 254 -1.75 2.11 12.92
CA PHE A 254 -2.45 2.80 13.99
C PHE A 254 -2.54 1.98 15.29
N ALA A 255 -2.65 0.66 15.21
CA ALA A 255 -2.82 -0.20 16.37
C ALA A 255 -1.51 -0.49 17.13
N SER A 256 -0.37 -0.45 16.43
CA SER A 256 0.87 -1.03 16.98
C SER A 256 2.16 -0.29 16.66
N LYS A 257 2.23 0.45 15.55
CA LYS A 257 3.52 0.97 15.07
C LYS A 257 3.77 2.41 15.47
N TYR A 258 2.74 3.25 15.40
CA TYR A 258 2.88 4.68 15.70
C TYR A 258 1.80 5.12 16.68
N PRO A 259 2.17 5.47 17.91
CA PRO A 259 1.21 6.02 18.84
C PRO A 259 0.78 7.42 18.37
N ILE A 260 -0.50 7.73 18.52
CA ILE A 260 -1.05 9.06 18.23
C ILE A 260 -0.61 10.09 19.29
N PHE A 261 -0.27 9.61 20.48
CA PHE A 261 0.22 10.41 21.59
C PHE A 261 1.09 9.52 22.49
N GLN A 262 2.12 10.11 23.10
CA GLN A 262 2.90 9.44 24.13
C GLN A 262 3.43 10.45 25.14
N PHE A 263 3.67 9.98 26.36
CA PHE A 263 4.35 10.76 27.38
C PHE A 263 5.19 9.86 28.29
N GLU A 264 6.26 10.44 28.83
CA GLU A 264 7.18 9.75 29.73
C GLU A 264 6.53 9.44 31.09
N THR A 265 6.95 8.33 31.68
CA THR A 265 6.67 7.99 33.08
C THR A 265 7.96 7.48 33.75
N PRO A 266 8.38 8.08 34.87
CA PRO A 266 7.78 9.21 35.59
C PRO A 266 7.70 10.53 34.79
N PHE A 267 6.57 11.23 34.90
CA PHE A 267 6.28 12.45 34.15
C PHE A 267 6.83 13.68 34.88
N LYS A 268 7.53 14.56 34.15
CA LYS A 268 8.08 15.80 34.71
C LYS A 268 6.97 16.84 34.92
N ILE A 269 6.80 17.26 36.17
CA ILE A 269 5.84 18.33 36.54
C ILE A 269 6.51 19.66 36.88
N LEU A 270 7.80 19.65 37.19
CA LEU A 270 8.58 20.84 37.47
C LEU A 270 9.99 20.66 36.91
N ASP A 271 10.44 21.65 36.14
CA ASP A 271 11.80 21.69 35.63
C ASP A 271 12.83 21.81 36.76
N GLY A 272 13.93 21.11 36.58
CA GLY A 272 15.16 21.41 37.31
C GLY A 272 15.75 22.74 36.83
N ASN A 273 16.36 23.51 37.73
CA ASN A 273 17.06 24.73 37.37
C ASN A 273 18.35 24.86 38.18
N GLY A 274 19.49 24.93 37.48
CA GLY A 274 20.81 24.96 38.09
C GLY A 274 21.08 23.70 38.90
N SER A 275 21.13 23.83 40.23
CA SER A 275 21.36 22.71 41.15
C SER A 275 20.06 21.99 41.57
N LEU A 276 18.89 22.44 41.12
CA LEU A 276 17.61 21.81 41.45
C LEU A 276 17.33 20.64 40.51
N ILE A 277 17.04 19.48 41.09
CA ILE A 277 16.66 18.25 40.37
C ILE A 277 15.20 18.38 39.92
N PRO A 278 14.84 17.98 38.68
CA PRO A 278 13.46 18.01 38.23
C PRO A 278 12.56 17.11 39.09
N ILE A 279 11.31 17.55 39.27
CA ILE A 279 10.31 16.76 39.98
C ILE A 279 9.58 15.89 38.98
N LEU A 280 9.79 14.57 39.13
CA LEU A 280 9.13 13.55 38.33
C LEU A 280 8.07 12.84 39.17
N ILE A 281 6.91 12.58 38.58
CA ILE A 281 5.81 11.86 39.22
C ILE A 281 5.57 10.55 38.44
N PRO A 282 5.67 9.38 39.08
CA PRO A 282 5.34 8.12 38.44
C PRO A 282 3.84 8.08 38.10
N ILE A 283 3.54 7.83 36.83
CA ILE A 283 2.17 7.71 36.32
C ILE A 283 1.86 6.23 36.08
N GLY A 284 0.85 5.73 36.77
CA GLY A 284 0.33 4.37 36.65
C GLY A 284 -1.16 4.34 36.31
N ASP A 285 -1.67 3.14 36.01
CA ASP A 285 -3.08 2.86 35.75
C ASP A 285 -3.76 3.85 34.79
N VAL A 286 -3.13 4.06 33.62
CA VAL A 286 -3.65 4.98 32.61
C VAL A 286 -4.88 4.37 31.94
N GLY A 287 -6.00 5.08 32.00
CA GLY A 287 -7.25 4.77 31.32
C GLY A 287 -7.66 5.88 30.36
N VAL A 288 -8.37 5.50 29.29
CA VAL A 288 -8.92 6.44 28.31
C VAL A 288 -10.43 6.24 28.20
N ASN A 289 -11.15 7.34 28.13
CA ASN A 289 -12.57 7.38 27.81
C ASN A 289 -12.80 8.43 26.70
N VAL A 290 -13.60 8.10 25.70
CA VAL A 290 -13.98 8.97 24.60
C VAL A 290 -15.47 9.26 24.70
N THR A 291 -15.82 10.55 24.65
CA THR A 291 -17.20 11.04 24.51
C THR A 291 -17.41 11.59 23.10
N ASP A 292 -18.59 12.12 22.82
CA ASP A 292 -18.90 12.85 21.57
C ASP A 292 -18.17 14.20 21.41
N THR A 293 -17.34 14.59 22.38
CA THR A 293 -16.75 15.93 22.44
C THR A 293 -15.29 15.93 22.89
N GLU A 294 -14.90 14.96 23.72
CA GLU A 294 -13.59 14.93 24.35
C GLU A 294 -13.03 13.50 24.46
N MET A 295 -11.70 13.41 24.30
CA MET A 295 -10.91 12.29 24.79
C MET A 295 -10.44 12.63 26.20
N VAL A 296 -10.82 11.81 27.17
CA VAL A 296 -10.45 11.95 28.59
C VAL A 296 -9.46 10.85 28.96
N ILE A 297 -8.27 11.28 29.41
CA ILE A 297 -7.24 10.41 29.99
C ILE A 297 -7.33 10.54 31.50
N THR A 298 -7.31 9.40 32.19
CA THR A 298 -7.27 9.31 33.65
C THR A 298 -6.07 8.48 34.08
N SER A 299 -5.49 8.81 35.23
CA SER A 299 -4.37 8.03 35.77
C SER A 299 -4.23 8.18 37.28
N ASN A 300 -3.44 7.28 37.85
CA ASN A 300 -3.04 7.30 39.25
C ASN A 300 -1.57 7.69 39.35
N ILE A 301 -1.25 8.46 40.39
CA ILE A 301 0.12 8.55 40.90
C ILE A 301 0.47 7.20 41.56
N ALA A 302 1.53 6.55 41.07
CA ALA A 302 1.98 5.22 41.51
C ALA A 302 2.98 5.26 42.67
#